data_AF-A0A8B7D054-F1
#
_entry.id   AF-A0A8B7D054-F1
#
_cell.length_a   1.000
_cell.length_b   1.000
_cell.length_c   1.000
_cell.angle_alpha   90.00
_cell.angle_beta   90.00
_cell.angle_gamma   90.00
#
_symmetry.space_group_name_H-M   'P 1'
#
loop_
_entity.id
_entity.type
_entity.pdbx_description
1 polymer ?
#
loop_
_entity_poly.entity_id
_entity_poly.type
_entity_poly.pdbx_seq_one_letter_code
_entity_poly.pdbx_strand_id
1 'polypeptide(L)'
;MEQSPSCLKLFGSWASSYTHRVQLALKLKGLEFEYMEEDLTNKSPSLLLYNHVYKKVPVLLHLDRPIVESVIILEYIDETWTDHPIMPIDPYERAIARFWCHFADDKLGPAAGAVFGSSGEDQKAAVCQVHENLKLIETELREGAFKGRRFFGGDKIGILDIVLGCGSYWLAVFNEVMEVKLVDSEAFPLFHAWLRDFEEQKEVKEIIPAIDTLLEYARGIRQMMLSLKDTTSSTTTTTTTAAATTAATNNSNNNLVIESGTSV
;
A
#
# COMPACT_ATOMS: atom_id res chain seq x y z
N MET A 1 -12.42 6.14 38.80
CA MET A 1 -12.90 5.81 37.44
C MET A 1 -12.06 4.65 36.98
N GLU A 2 -12.59 3.44 37.04
CA GLU A 2 -11.94 2.26 36.47
C GLU A 2 -11.86 2.47 34.95
N GLN A 3 -10.63 2.48 34.43
CA GLN A 3 -10.42 2.40 32.98
C GLN A 3 -10.90 1.02 32.56
N SER A 4 -12.05 0.96 31.87
CA SER A 4 -12.45 -0.23 31.13
C SER A 4 -11.28 -0.62 30.21
N PRO A 5 -10.90 -1.91 30.11
CA PRO A 5 -9.85 -2.34 29.20
C PRO A 5 -10.16 -1.81 27.80
N SER A 6 -9.16 -1.26 27.11
CA SER A 6 -9.34 -0.65 25.80
C SER A 6 -10.08 -1.63 24.89
N CYS A 7 -11.25 -1.21 24.44
CA CYS A 7 -12.15 -1.99 23.61
C CYS A 7 -11.53 -2.39 22.25
N LEU A 8 -10.39 -1.77 21.93
CA LEU A 8 -9.71 -1.81 20.65
C LEU A 8 -8.32 -2.41 20.78
N LYS A 9 -8.04 -3.41 19.95
CA LYS A 9 -6.69 -3.97 19.76
C LYS A 9 -6.32 -3.89 18.30
N LEU A 10 -5.13 -3.39 17.99
CA LEU A 10 -4.62 -3.30 16.63
C LEU A 10 -3.45 -4.24 16.45
N PHE A 11 -3.66 -5.33 15.70
CA PHE A 11 -2.57 -6.17 15.21
C PHE A 11 -1.94 -5.50 14.01
N GLY A 12 -0.65 -5.23 14.10
CA GLY A 12 0.05 -4.36 13.17
C GLY A 12 1.53 -4.72 13.04
N SER A 13 2.21 -4.05 12.11
CA SER A 13 3.67 -4.03 12.11
C SER A 13 4.15 -2.58 12.03
N TRP A 14 5.16 -2.24 12.83
CA TRP A 14 5.68 -0.88 12.96
C TRP A 14 6.23 -0.31 11.64
N ALA A 15 6.57 -1.16 10.66
CA ALA A 15 7.04 -0.70 9.35
C ALA A 15 5.89 -0.56 8.32
N SER A 16 4.69 -1.08 8.62
CA SER A 16 3.59 -1.18 7.67
C SER A 16 2.80 0.12 7.54
N SER A 17 2.80 0.72 6.35
CA SER A 17 2.01 1.93 6.04
C SER A 17 0.51 1.69 6.20
N TYR A 18 0.04 0.48 5.90
CA TYR A 18 -1.36 0.08 6.11
C TYR A 18 -1.76 0.06 7.59
N THR A 19 -0.83 -0.32 8.48
CA THR A 19 -1.04 -0.24 9.94
C THR A 19 -1.10 1.22 10.39
N HIS A 20 -0.22 2.06 9.85
CA HIS A 20 -0.17 3.49 10.16
C HIS A 20 -1.46 4.22 9.79
N ARG A 21 -2.13 3.80 8.71
CA ARG A 21 -3.47 4.30 8.36
C ARG A 21 -4.45 4.18 9.53
N VAL A 22 -4.51 3.00 10.13
CA VAL A 22 -5.41 2.71 11.25
C VAL A 22 -4.98 3.46 12.51
N GLN A 23 -3.68 3.48 12.83
CA GLN A 23 -3.17 4.24 13.96
C GLN A 23 -3.49 5.74 13.85
N LEU A 24 -3.32 6.32 12.66
CA LEU A 24 -3.64 7.73 12.42
C LEU A 24 -5.13 8.00 12.61
N ALA A 25 -6.00 7.14 12.07
CA ALA A 25 -7.44 7.32 12.21
C ALA A 25 -7.91 7.21 13.66
N LEU A 26 -7.45 6.19 14.40
CA LEU A 26 -7.75 6.06 15.84
C LEU A 26 -7.30 7.31 16.61
N LYS A 27 -6.12 7.84 16.27
CA LYS A 27 -5.57 9.03 16.90
C LYS A 27 -6.34 10.31 16.59
N LEU A 28 -6.71 10.53 15.33
CA LEU A 28 -7.55 11.66 14.91
C LEU A 28 -8.92 11.62 15.61
N LYS A 29 -9.41 10.42 15.92
CA LYS A 29 -10.64 10.19 16.69
C LYS A 29 -10.45 10.23 18.21
N GLY A 30 -9.22 10.37 18.71
CA GLY A 30 -8.91 10.35 20.14
C GLY A 30 -9.18 9.00 20.82
N LEU A 31 -9.09 7.90 20.09
CA LEU A 31 -9.37 6.55 20.57
C LEU A 31 -8.10 5.87 21.08
N GLU A 32 -8.16 5.42 22.33
CA GLU A 32 -7.12 4.55 22.90
C GLU A 32 -7.26 3.11 22.39
N PHE A 33 -6.13 2.48 22.12
CA PHE A 33 -6.07 1.09 21.64
C PHE A 33 -4.82 0.39 22.17
N GLU A 34 -4.90 -0.92 22.32
CA GLU A 34 -3.73 -1.78 22.57
C GLU A 34 -3.08 -2.13 21.23
N TYR A 35 -1.78 -1.88 21.08
CA TYR A 35 -1.04 -2.23 19.88
C TYR A 35 -0.36 -3.60 20.03
N MET A 36 -0.64 -4.51 19.11
CA MET A 36 -0.11 -5.86 19.07
C MET A 36 0.86 -5.97 17.89
N GLU A 37 2.17 -5.85 18.15
CA GLU A 37 3.20 -5.99 17.11
C GLU A 37 3.25 -7.44 16.60
N GLU A 38 3.24 -7.60 15.28
CA GLU A 38 3.31 -8.87 14.57
C GLU A 38 4.62 -9.02 13.82
N ASP A 39 5.29 -10.15 14.04
CA ASP A 39 6.39 -10.60 13.19
C ASP A 39 5.81 -11.14 11.87
N LEU A 40 6.00 -10.41 10.78
CA LEU A 40 5.46 -10.79 9.47
C LEU A 40 6.18 -12.00 8.84
N THR A 41 7.36 -12.36 9.34
CA THR A 41 8.11 -13.57 8.95
C THR A 41 7.66 -14.80 9.73
N ASN A 42 7.11 -14.60 10.93
CA ASN A 42 6.58 -15.64 11.80
C ASN A 42 5.27 -15.20 12.48
N LYS A 43 4.20 -15.19 11.70
CA LYS A 43 2.88 -14.64 12.07
C LYS A 43 2.26 -15.37 13.26
N SER A 44 1.69 -14.62 14.20
CA SER A 44 1.09 -15.21 15.40
C SER A 44 -0.14 -16.08 15.08
N PRO A 45 -0.44 -17.10 15.90
CA PRO A 45 -1.69 -17.85 15.78
C PRO A 45 -2.94 -16.96 15.84
N SER A 46 -2.90 -15.87 16.62
CA SER A 46 -3.99 -14.90 16.73
C SER A 46 -4.23 -14.17 15.42
N LEU A 47 -3.19 -13.66 14.76
CA LEU A 47 -3.32 -13.02 13.45
C LEU A 47 -3.89 -14.00 12.41
N LEU A 48 -3.41 -15.25 12.40
CA LEU A 48 -3.89 -16.28 11.49
C LEU A 48 -5.35 -16.68 11.76
N LEU A 49 -5.80 -16.62 13.01
CA LEU A 49 -7.20 -16.85 13.38
C LEU A 49 -8.09 -15.68 12.92
N TYR A 50 -7.72 -14.45 13.29
CA TYR A 50 -8.55 -13.27 13.06
C TYR A 50 -8.58 -12.83 11.60
N ASN A 51 -7.53 -13.10 10.83
CA ASN A 51 -7.48 -12.88 9.38
C ASN A 51 -7.07 -14.16 8.65
N HIS A 52 -7.88 -15.22 8.74
CA HIS A 52 -7.58 -16.50 8.10
C HIS A 52 -7.55 -16.44 6.57
N VAL A 53 -8.24 -15.48 5.97
CA VAL A 53 -8.33 -15.28 4.50
C VAL A 53 -7.00 -14.74 3.96
N TYR A 54 -6.59 -13.55 4.41
CA TYR A 54 -5.42 -12.88 3.85
C TYR A 54 -4.16 -13.07 4.69
N LYS A 55 -4.31 -13.33 6.00
CA LYS A 55 -3.19 -13.50 6.94
C LYS A 55 -2.26 -12.28 6.94
N LYS A 56 -2.84 -11.08 6.82
CA LYS A 56 -2.14 -9.79 6.72
C LYS A 56 -2.53 -8.88 7.87
N VAL A 57 -1.63 -7.96 8.20
CA VAL A 57 -1.90 -6.78 9.01
C VAL A 57 -2.32 -5.61 8.10
N PRO A 58 -3.07 -4.62 8.61
CA PRO A 58 -3.63 -4.53 9.95
C PRO A 58 -4.86 -5.42 10.19
N VAL A 59 -5.09 -5.77 11.44
CA VAL A 59 -6.38 -6.29 11.95
C VAL A 59 -6.79 -5.48 13.18
N LEU A 60 -7.96 -4.86 13.13
CA LEU A 60 -8.55 -4.19 14.28
C LEU A 60 -9.54 -5.15 14.96
N LEU A 61 -9.36 -5.42 16.25
CA LEU A 61 -10.39 -6.03 17.08
C LEU A 61 -11.20 -4.92 17.75
N HIS A 62 -12.51 -4.98 17.63
CA HIS A 62 -13.45 -4.18 18.41
C HIS A 62 -14.45 -5.09 19.13
N LEU A 63 -14.34 -5.21 20.46
CA LEU A 63 -15.07 -6.20 21.27
C LEU A 63 -14.87 -7.64 20.75
N ASP A 64 -13.61 -8.04 20.56
CA ASP A 64 -13.19 -9.36 20.02
C ASP A 64 -13.73 -9.71 18.63
N ARG A 65 -14.31 -8.74 17.90
CA ARG A 65 -14.72 -8.91 16.50
C ARG A 65 -13.63 -8.35 15.59
N PRO A 66 -13.06 -9.17 14.69
CA PRO A 66 -12.02 -8.71 13.78
C PRO A 66 -12.58 -7.95 12.59
N ILE A 67 -11.94 -6.83 12.26
CA ILE A 67 -12.09 -6.07 11.03
C ILE A 67 -10.73 -6.07 10.33
N VAL A 68 -10.73 -6.38 9.04
CA VAL A 68 -9.52 -6.53 8.20
C VAL A 68 -9.58 -5.58 7.01
N GLU A 69 -8.46 -5.40 6.31
CA GLU A 69 -8.23 -4.43 5.24
C GLU A 69 -8.25 -2.97 5.72
N SER A 70 -7.14 -2.24 5.53
CA SER A 70 -6.98 -0.94 6.17
C SER A 70 -8.08 0.05 5.83
N VAL A 71 -8.53 0.13 4.57
CA VAL A 71 -9.58 1.10 4.16
C VAL A 71 -10.94 0.72 4.74
N ILE A 72 -11.26 -0.58 4.82
CA ILE A 72 -12.47 -1.07 5.47
C ILE A 72 -12.44 -0.74 6.97
N ILE A 73 -11.28 -0.92 7.63
CA ILE A 73 -11.08 -0.52 9.02
C ILE A 73 -11.28 0.99 9.20
N LEU A 74 -10.77 1.83 8.29
CA LEU A 74 -10.98 3.29 8.32
C LEU A 74 -12.46 3.64 8.24
N GLU A 75 -13.20 3.07 7.30
CA GLU A 75 -14.65 3.29 7.17
C GLU A 75 -15.40 2.82 8.43
N TYR A 76 -15.04 1.64 8.97
CA TYR A 76 -15.62 1.13 10.21
C TYR A 76 -15.41 2.08 11.40
N ILE A 77 -14.20 2.61 11.55
CA ILE A 77 -13.87 3.60 12.60
C ILE A 77 -14.73 4.86 12.40
N ASP A 78 -14.83 5.35 11.17
CA ASP A 78 -15.58 6.58 10.89
C ASP A 78 -17.09 6.44 11.13
N GLU A 79 -17.66 5.28 10.81
CA GLU A 79 -19.07 4.96 11.02
C GLU A 79 -19.40 4.66 12.50
N THR A 80 -18.44 4.14 13.26
CA THR A 80 -18.63 3.79 14.68
C THR A 80 -18.46 5.01 15.60
N TRP A 81 -17.46 5.86 15.32
CA TRP A 81 -17.18 7.07 16.10
C TRP A 81 -17.35 8.30 15.21
N THR A 82 -18.58 8.84 15.19
CA THR A 82 -19.00 9.88 14.25
C THR A 82 -18.42 11.27 14.54
N ASP A 83 -17.83 11.47 15.72
CA ASP A 83 -17.11 12.70 16.03
C ASP A 83 -15.87 12.82 15.15
N HIS A 84 -15.61 14.01 14.59
CA HIS A 84 -14.51 14.28 13.67
C HIS A 84 -14.50 13.35 12.44
N PRO A 85 -15.47 13.47 11.51
CA PRO A 85 -15.57 12.58 10.35
C PRO A 85 -14.33 12.65 9.46
N ILE A 86 -13.81 11.49 9.03
CA ILE A 86 -12.73 11.39 8.04
C ILE A 86 -13.28 11.14 6.63
N MET A 87 -14.52 10.66 6.50
CA MET A 87 -15.21 10.62 5.21
C MET A 87 -15.98 11.93 4.96
N PRO A 88 -16.14 12.32 3.67
CA PRO A 88 -17.13 13.33 3.31
C PRO A 88 -18.54 12.95 3.74
N ILE A 89 -19.39 13.96 3.94
CA ILE A 89 -20.82 13.77 4.24
C ILE A 89 -21.61 13.54 2.95
N ASP A 90 -21.28 14.27 1.89
CA ASP A 90 -21.97 14.18 0.60
C ASP A 90 -21.73 12.79 -0.06
N PRO A 91 -22.80 12.09 -0.50
CA PRO A 91 -22.65 10.75 -1.08
C PRO A 91 -21.75 10.68 -2.31
N TYR A 92 -21.76 11.72 -3.16
CA TYR A 92 -20.93 11.76 -4.35
C TYR A 92 -19.47 11.97 -3.97
N GLU A 93 -19.17 12.90 -3.06
CA GLU A 93 -17.80 13.09 -2.55
C GLU A 93 -17.27 11.83 -1.86
N ARG A 94 -18.10 11.08 -1.13
CA ARG A 94 -17.72 9.77 -0.56
C ARG A 94 -17.33 8.77 -1.66
N ALA A 95 -18.08 8.74 -2.76
CA ALA A 95 -17.78 7.86 -3.89
C ALA A 95 -16.43 8.23 -4.54
N ILE A 96 -16.15 9.52 -4.71
CA ILE A 96 -14.87 10.02 -5.22
C ILE A 96 -13.73 9.66 -4.28
N ALA A 97 -13.88 9.88 -2.97
CA ALA A 97 -12.86 9.51 -1.99
C ALA A 97 -12.55 8.00 -2.01
N ARG A 98 -13.59 7.15 -2.06
CA ARG A 98 -13.43 5.69 -2.16
C ARG A 98 -12.74 5.26 -3.45
N PHE A 99 -13.12 5.87 -4.58
CA PHE A 99 -12.48 5.60 -5.87
C PHE A 99 -10.96 5.86 -5.78
N TRP A 100 -10.57 7.02 -5.24
CA TRP A 100 -9.16 7.37 -5.12
C TRP A 100 -8.41 6.55 -4.07
N CYS A 101 -9.07 6.12 -2.99
CA CYS A 101 -8.49 5.16 -2.06
C CYS A 101 -8.23 3.81 -2.74
N HIS A 102 -9.20 3.34 -3.53
CA HIS A 102 -9.04 2.12 -4.32
C HIS A 102 -7.92 2.28 -5.37
N PHE A 103 -7.86 3.40 -6.09
CA PHE A 103 -6.78 3.69 -7.02
C PHE A 103 -5.41 3.68 -6.34
N ALA A 104 -5.30 4.26 -5.13
CA ALA A 104 -4.05 4.25 -4.38
C ALA A 104 -3.60 2.82 -4.05
N ASP A 105 -4.52 1.95 -3.63
CA ASP A 105 -4.20 0.55 -3.28
C ASP A 105 -4.04 -0.38 -4.50
N ASP A 106 -4.73 -0.10 -5.61
CA ASP A 106 -4.68 -0.91 -6.84
C ASP A 106 -3.53 -0.52 -7.78
N LYS A 107 -3.17 0.77 -7.82
CA LYS A 107 -2.16 1.30 -8.76
C LYS A 107 -0.90 1.80 -8.08
N LEU A 108 -1.03 2.74 -7.14
CA LEU A 108 0.12 3.44 -6.59
C LEU A 108 0.95 2.57 -5.64
N GLY A 109 0.29 1.89 -4.69
CA GLY A 109 0.92 0.98 -3.74
C GLY A 109 1.69 -0.16 -4.43
N PRO A 110 1.07 -0.92 -5.35
CA PRO A 110 1.76 -1.96 -6.10
C PRO A 110 2.93 -1.45 -6.95
N ALA A 111 2.81 -0.28 -7.57
CA ALA A 111 3.91 0.33 -8.33
C ALA A 111 5.09 0.69 -7.42
N ALA A 112 4.84 1.31 -6.26
CA ALA A 112 5.88 1.61 -5.27
C ALA A 112 6.52 0.32 -4.71
N GLY A 113 5.71 -0.71 -4.45
CA GLY A 113 6.19 -2.04 -4.05
C GLY A 113 7.06 -2.69 -5.13
N ALA A 114 6.74 -2.51 -6.41
CA ALA A 114 7.55 -2.99 -7.51
C ALA A 114 8.92 -2.28 -7.58
N VAL A 115 8.97 -0.96 -7.34
CA VAL A 115 10.25 -0.22 -7.21
C VAL A 115 11.09 -0.82 -6.07
N PHE A 116 10.47 -1.06 -4.92
CA PHE A 116 11.14 -1.64 -3.74
C PHE A 116 11.60 -3.09 -3.97
N GLY A 117 10.90 -3.86 -4.80
CA GLY A 117 11.21 -5.26 -5.07
C GLY A 117 12.04 -5.52 -6.33
N SER A 118 12.55 -4.49 -7.02
CA SER A 118 13.30 -4.64 -8.28
C SER A 118 14.57 -3.79 -8.34
N SER A 119 15.38 -4.02 -9.37
CA SER A 119 16.61 -3.29 -9.70
C SER A 119 16.74 -3.13 -11.22
N GLY A 120 17.67 -2.29 -11.69
CA GLY A 120 17.95 -2.13 -13.13
C GLY A 120 16.77 -1.57 -13.93
N GLU A 121 16.54 -2.12 -15.13
CA GLU A 121 15.47 -1.64 -16.03
C GLU A 121 14.06 -1.87 -15.46
N ASP A 122 13.82 -2.96 -14.75
CA ASP A 122 12.54 -3.23 -14.11
C ASP A 122 12.20 -2.17 -13.05
N GLN A 123 13.22 -1.72 -12.30
CA GLN A 123 13.04 -0.65 -11.31
C GLN A 123 12.72 0.69 -11.99
N LYS A 124 13.42 1.02 -13.08
CA LYS A 124 13.13 2.24 -13.85
C LYS A 124 11.71 2.23 -14.40
N ALA A 125 11.25 1.10 -14.95
CA ALA A 125 9.89 0.95 -15.43
C ALA A 125 8.86 1.12 -14.30
N ALA A 126 9.12 0.55 -13.12
CA ALA A 126 8.26 0.73 -11.95
C ALA A 126 8.23 2.18 -11.46
N VAL A 127 9.35 2.91 -11.51
CA VAL A 127 9.41 4.35 -11.18
C VAL A 127 8.56 5.16 -12.17
N CYS A 128 8.67 4.87 -13.47
CA CYS A 128 7.81 5.50 -14.48
C CYS A 128 6.32 5.28 -14.17
N GLN A 129 5.93 4.06 -13.77
CA GLN A 129 4.54 3.77 -13.39
C GLN A 129 4.08 4.56 -12.16
N VAL A 130 4.94 4.71 -11.14
CA VAL A 130 4.64 5.57 -9.98
C VAL A 130 4.43 7.02 -10.44
N HIS A 131 5.32 7.55 -11.28
CA HIS A 131 5.21 8.91 -11.80
C HIS A 131 3.95 9.11 -12.64
N GLU A 132 3.56 8.15 -13.49
CA GLU A 132 2.30 8.19 -14.22
C GLU A 132 1.09 8.24 -13.29
N ASN A 133 1.08 7.44 -12.23
CA ASN A 133 0.01 7.47 -11.25
C ASN A 133 -0.03 8.80 -10.47
N LEU A 134 1.12 9.35 -10.10
CA LEU A 134 1.22 10.66 -9.44
C LEU A 134 0.77 11.81 -10.36
N LYS A 135 1.02 11.72 -11.68
CA LYS A 135 0.49 12.70 -12.66
C LYS A 135 -1.04 12.76 -12.62
N LEU A 136 -1.72 11.62 -12.47
CA LEU A 136 -3.18 11.59 -12.38
C LEU A 136 -3.67 12.31 -11.11
N ILE A 137 -3.03 12.07 -9.97
CA ILE A 137 -3.37 12.74 -8.70
C ILE A 137 -3.07 14.25 -8.78
N GLU A 138 -1.92 14.63 -9.35
CA GLU A 138 -1.53 16.03 -9.55
C GLU A 138 -2.54 16.78 -10.44
N THR A 139 -3.08 16.13 -11.47
CA THR A 139 -4.17 16.70 -12.30
C THR A 139 -5.43 16.94 -11.47
N GLU A 140 -5.84 15.99 -10.63
CA GLU A 140 -7.01 16.18 -9.76
C GLU A 140 -6.84 17.29 -8.74
N LEU A 141 -5.63 17.46 -8.20
CA LEU A 141 -5.28 18.58 -7.29
C LEU A 141 -5.29 19.93 -8.02
N ARG A 142 -4.97 19.94 -9.31
CA ARG A 142 -4.86 21.17 -10.12
C ARG A 142 -6.20 21.66 -10.65
N GLU A 143 -6.99 20.73 -11.17
CA GLU A 143 -8.20 21.06 -11.92
C GLU A 143 -9.39 20.13 -11.71
N GLY A 144 -9.20 19.01 -11.00
CA GLY A 144 -10.24 18.03 -10.73
C GLY A 144 -10.93 18.18 -9.37
N ALA A 145 -11.31 17.04 -8.80
CA ALA A 145 -12.18 16.97 -7.61
C ALA A 145 -11.55 17.58 -6.33
N PHE A 146 -10.22 17.69 -6.30
CA PHE A 146 -9.47 18.15 -5.13
C PHE A 146 -8.91 19.57 -5.31
N LYS A 147 -9.30 20.26 -6.39
CA LYS A 147 -8.83 21.61 -6.69
C LYS A 147 -9.04 22.57 -5.53
N GLY A 148 -7.95 23.23 -5.13
CA GLY A 148 -7.96 24.28 -4.11
C GLY A 148 -8.16 23.79 -2.68
N ARG A 149 -8.19 22.47 -2.46
CA ARG A 149 -8.25 21.90 -1.11
C ARG A 149 -6.84 21.83 -0.52
N ARG A 150 -6.73 22.04 0.79
CA ARG A 150 -5.46 21.88 1.53
C ARG A 150 -5.12 20.40 1.70
N PHE A 151 -6.13 19.62 2.07
CA PHE A 151 -6.11 18.17 2.17
C PHE A 151 -7.11 17.59 1.16
N PHE A 152 -6.98 16.33 0.78
CA PHE A 152 -7.99 15.66 -0.05
C PHE A 152 -9.40 15.71 0.61
N GLY A 153 -9.44 15.67 1.95
CA GLY A 153 -10.62 15.89 2.79
C GLY A 153 -11.11 17.34 2.89
N GLY A 154 -10.48 18.32 2.22
CA GLY A 154 -10.83 19.74 2.32
C GLY A 154 -9.87 20.51 3.24
N ASP A 155 -10.40 21.03 4.35
CA ASP A 155 -9.61 21.81 5.32
C ASP A 155 -8.88 20.95 6.36
N LYS A 156 -9.28 19.68 6.49
CA LYS A 156 -8.76 18.70 7.45
C LYS A 156 -8.40 17.40 6.74
N ILE A 157 -7.53 16.60 7.37
CA ILE A 157 -7.21 15.24 6.93
C ILE A 157 -8.51 14.42 6.80
N GLY A 158 -8.76 13.89 5.60
CA GLY A 158 -9.80 12.90 5.33
C GLY A 158 -9.23 11.51 5.02
N ILE A 159 -10.09 10.57 4.64
CA ILE A 159 -9.71 9.18 4.40
C ILE A 159 -8.60 9.04 3.35
N LEU A 160 -8.67 9.82 2.26
CA LEU A 160 -7.71 9.73 1.16
C LEU A 160 -6.34 10.26 1.59
N ASP A 161 -6.33 11.30 2.43
CA ASP A 161 -5.10 11.81 3.03
C ASP A 161 -4.41 10.73 3.87
N ILE A 162 -5.18 9.99 4.68
CA ILE A 162 -4.66 8.88 5.49
C ILE A 162 -4.11 7.78 4.57
N VAL A 163 -4.85 7.39 3.53
CA VAL A 163 -4.49 6.30 2.63
C VAL A 163 -3.20 6.57 1.85
N LEU A 164 -3.03 7.79 1.34
CA LEU A 164 -1.84 8.21 0.59
C LEU A 164 -0.68 8.59 1.54
N GLY A 165 -0.98 9.36 2.59
CA GLY A 165 0.02 10.02 3.42
C GLY A 165 0.73 9.08 4.38
N CYS A 166 0.07 8.03 4.89
CA CYS A 166 0.70 7.07 5.80
C CYS A 166 1.82 6.23 5.16
N GLY A 167 2.08 6.37 3.86
CA GLY A 167 3.27 5.83 3.19
C GLY A 167 4.45 6.80 3.12
N SER A 168 4.33 8.05 3.59
CA SER A 168 5.31 9.11 3.31
C SER A 168 6.70 8.82 3.87
N TYR A 169 6.79 8.24 5.07
CA TYR A 169 8.06 7.91 5.71
C TYR A 169 8.88 6.88 4.91
N TRP A 170 8.24 6.07 4.03
CA TRP A 170 8.96 5.17 3.12
C TRP A 170 9.68 5.93 1.99
N LEU A 171 9.35 7.19 1.71
CA LEU A 171 10.07 7.99 0.71
C LEU A 171 11.55 8.17 1.07
N ALA A 172 11.89 8.25 2.36
CA ALA A 172 13.27 8.24 2.82
C ALA A 172 13.99 6.95 2.40
N VAL A 173 13.32 5.79 2.49
CA VAL A 173 13.87 4.51 2.01
C VAL A 173 14.11 4.54 0.52
N PHE A 174 13.18 5.08 -0.28
CA PHE A 174 13.37 5.18 -1.73
C PHE A 174 14.57 6.06 -2.09
N ASN A 175 14.73 7.18 -1.41
CA ASN A 175 15.85 8.09 -1.63
C ASN A 175 17.19 7.50 -1.16
N GLU A 176 17.26 6.92 0.03
CA GLU A 176 18.55 6.57 0.66
C GLU A 176 19.01 5.13 0.38
N VAL A 177 18.09 4.19 0.18
CA VAL A 177 18.44 2.79 -0.07
C VAL A 177 18.56 2.50 -1.57
N MET A 178 17.83 3.25 -2.39
CA MET A 178 17.72 2.98 -3.83
C MET A 178 18.15 4.16 -4.71
N GLU A 179 18.45 5.33 -4.12
CA GLU A 179 18.77 6.55 -4.86
C GLU A 179 17.67 6.93 -5.87
N VAL A 180 16.42 6.60 -5.54
CA VAL A 180 15.24 6.82 -6.38
C VAL A 180 14.34 7.88 -5.74
N LYS A 181 14.14 8.98 -6.46
CA LYS A 181 13.19 10.03 -6.09
C LYS A 181 11.80 9.74 -6.66
N LEU A 182 10.89 9.22 -5.83
CA LEU A 182 9.51 8.93 -6.27
C LEU A 182 8.65 10.20 -6.37
N VAL A 183 8.77 11.11 -5.41
CA VAL A 183 8.01 12.37 -5.40
C VAL A 183 8.98 13.51 -5.72
N ASP A 184 8.88 14.02 -6.94
CA ASP A 184 9.65 15.19 -7.38
C ASP A 184 8.83 16.48 -7.23
N SER A 185 9.40 17.50 -6.60
CA SER A 185 8.73 18.77 -6.31
C SER A 185 8.52 19.65 -7.54
N GLU A 186 9.30 19.46 -8.62
CA GLU A 186 9.11 20.20 -9.87
C GLU A 186 8.03 19.53 -10.73
N ALA A 187 8.01 18.20 -10.77
CA ALA A 187 7.01 17.43 -11.51
C ALA A 187 5.64 17.38 -10.81
N PHE A 188 5.62 17.31 -9.48
CA PHE A 188 4.40 17.14 -8.66
C PHE A 188 4.30 18.21 -7.55
N PRO A 189 4.28 19.50 -7.89
CA PRO A 189 4.36 20.57 -6.89
C PRO A 189 3.17 20.58 -5.93
N LEU A 190 1.95 20.28 -6.39
CA LEU A 190 0.77 20.29 -5.53
C LEU A 190 0.75 19.08 -4.60
N PHE A 191 1.04 17.89 -5.14
CA PHE A 191 1.16 16.69 -4.31
C PHE A 191 2.29 16.83 -3.28
N HIS A 192 3.44 17.37 -3.67
CA HIS A 192 4.55 17.62 -2.76
C HIS A 192 4.19 18.64 -1.67
N ALA A 193 3.46 19.72 -2.00
CA ALA A 193 2.99 20.69 -1.02
C ALA A 193 2.00 20.05 -0.02
N TRP A 194 1.03 19.29 -0.52
CA TRP A 194 0.10 18.51 0.32
C TRP A 194 0.84 17.55 1.25
N LEU A 195 1.83 16.82 0.75
CA LEU A 195 2.60 15.85 1.52
C LEU A 195 3.32 16.51 2.70
N ARG A 196 3.91 17.69 2.46
CA ARG A 196 4.55 18.47 3.52
C ARG A 196 3.55 18.91 4.59
N ASP A 197 2.40 19.44 4.17
CA ASP A 197 1.33 19.84 5.09
C ASP A 197 0.83 18.64 5.92
N PHE A 198 0.71 17.46 5.31
CA PHE A 198 0.34 16.22 5.97
C PHE A 198 1.39 15.78 7.01
N GLU A 199 2.67 15.74 6.64
CA GLU A 199 3.77 15.37 7.54
C GLU A 199 3.98 16.37 8.67
N GLU A 200 3.57 17.63 8.48
CA GLU A 200 3.66 18.66 9.50
C GLU A 200 2.62 18.48 10.62
N GLN A 201 1.55 17.70 10.40
CA GLN A 201 0.50 17.46 11.38
C GLN A 201 1.04 16.72 12.61
N LYS A 202 0.58 17.15 13.79
CA LYS A 202 1.03 16.62 15.09
C LYS A 202 0.78 15.12 15.19
N GLU A 203 -0.42 14.69 14.85
CA GLU A 203 -0.86 13.30 14.93
C GLU A 203 -0.02 12.39 14.03
N VAL A 204 0.37 12.89 12.86
CA VAL A 204 1.22 12.19 11.88
C VAL A 204 2.65 12.02 12.43
N LYS A 205 3.27 13.10 12.93
CA LYS A 205 4.63 13.04 13.48
C LYS A 205 4.78 12.06 14.63
N GLU A 206 3.74 11.93 15.44
CA GLU A 206 3.76 11.06 16.62
C GLU A 206 3.54 9.57 16.28
N ILE A 207 3.18 9.22 15.05
CA ILE A 207 3.07 7.80 14.62
C ILE A 207 4.19 7.38 13.65
N ILE A 208 4.95 8.31 13.08
CA ILE A 208 6.04 7.99 12.15
C ILE A 208 7.13 7.18 12.88
N PRO A 209 7.61 6.07 12.30
CA PRO A 209 8.67 5.27 12.90
C PRO A 209 10.02 6.00 12.84
N ALA A 210 10.97 5.58 13.68
CA ALA A 210 12.33 6.08 13.60
C ALA A 210 12.95 5.73 12.23
N ILE A 211 13.36 6.77 11.48
CA ILE A 211 13.81 6.62 10.09
C ILE A 211 15.06 5.75 9.99
N ASP A 212 16.04 5.90 10.89
CA ASP A 212 17.25 5.07 10.89
C ASP A 212 16.92 3.58 11.02
N THR A 213 16.02 3.23 11.95
CA THR A 213 15.55 1.85 12.14
C THR A 213 14.79 1.34 10.91
N LEU A 214 13.98 2.19 10.28
CA LEU A 214 13.28 1.85 9.04
C LEU A 214 14.25 1.58 7.89
N LEU A 215 15.30 2.39 7.74
CA LEU A 215 16.31 2.22 6.69
C LEU A 215 17.05 0.89 6.86
N GLU A 216 17.44 0.54 8.08
CA GLU A 216 18.06 -0.76 8.39
C GLU A 216 17.12 -1.92 8.06
N TYR A 217 15.89 -1.86 8.54
CA TYR A 217 14.85 -2.87 8.24
C TYR A 217 14.63 -3.03 6.73
N ALA A 218 14.50 -1.91 6.01
CA ALA A 218 14.27 -1.89 4.58
C ALA A 218 15.43 -2.49 3.78
N ARG A 219 16.69 -2.19 4.15
CA ARG A 219 17.88 -2.80 3.53
C ARG A 219 17.84 -4.32 3.65
N GLY A 220 17.52 -4.83 4.85
CA GLY A 220 17.43 -6.27 5.10
C GLY A 220 16.34 -6.96 4.27
N ILE A 221 15.11 -6.43 4.31
CA ILE A 221 13.98 -7.01 3.55
C ILE A 221 14.23 -6.91 2.03
N ARG A 222 14.75 -5.78 1.54
CA ARG A 222 15.05 -5.62 0.11
C ARG A 222 16.10 -6.61 -0.36
N GLN A 223 17.19 -6.80 0.40
CA GLN A 223 18.22 -7.79 0.05
C GLN A 223 17.62 -9.19 -0.05
N MET A 224 16.81 -9.59 0.94
CA MET A 224 16.11 -10.87 0.93
C MET A 224 15.20 -11.03 -0.31
N MET A 225 14.41 -10.01 -0.63
CA MET A 225 13.50 -10.03 -1.79
C MET A 225 14.24 -10.18 -3.12
N LEU A 226 15.36 -9.47 -3.30
CA LEU A 226 16.16 -9.55 -4.53
C LEU A 226 16.82 -10.93 -4.66
N SER A 227 17.38 -11.47 -3.57
CA SER A 227 18.00 -12.81 -3.58
C SER A 227 17.01 -13.94 -3.91
N LEU A 228 15.77 -13.84 -3.43
CA LEU A 228 14.71 -14.80 -3.77
C LEU A 228 14.36 -14.77 -5.26
N LYS A 229 14.30 -13.57 -5.86
CA LYS A 229 14.05 -13.41 -7.31
C LYS A 229 15.15 -14.03 -8.15
N ASP A 230 16.42 -13.81 -7.81
CA ASP A 230 17.56 -14.39 -8.52
C ASP A 230 17.54 -15.93 -8.48
N THR A 231 17.12 -16.49 -7.34
CA THR A 231 16.96 -17.95 -7.17
C THR A 231 15.83 -18.51 -8.04
N THR A 232 14.71 -17.79 -8.16
CA THR A 232 13.59 -18.21 -9.03
C THR A 232 13.91 -18.10 -10.52
N SER A 233 14.65 -17.07 -10.93
CA SER A 233 15.09 -16.88 -12.32
C SER A 233 16.10 -17.96 -12.74
N SER A 234 17.09 -18.27 -11.90
CA SER A 234 18.09 -19.32 -12.18
C SER A 234 17.50 -20.73 -12.26
N THR A 235 16.50 -21.05 -11.43
CA THR A 235 15.78 -22.34 -11.48
C THR A 235 14.96 -22.49 -12.76
N THR A 236 14.36 -21.39 -13.25
CA THR A 236 13.59 -21.38 -14.50
C THR A 236 14.51 -21.54 -15.72
N THR A 237 15.67 -20.88 -15.72
CA THR A 237 16.68 -21.05 -16.79
C THR A 237 17.20 -22.49 -16.82
N THR A 238 17.55 -23.08 -15.66
CA THR A 238 18.11 -24.45 -15.59
C THR A 238 17.10 -25.52 -16.06
N THR A 239 15.81 -25.33 -15.75
CA THR A 239 14.75 -26.25 -16.20
C THR A 239 14.51 -26.16 -17.72
N THR A 240 14.64 -24.97 -18.29
CA THR A 240 14.49 -24.76 -19.74
C THR A 240 15.66 -25.35 -20.53
N THR A 241 16.89 -25.27 -20.00
CA THR A 241 18.07 -25.91 -20.62
C THR A 241 18.04 -27.43 -20.50
N ALA A 242 17.49 -27.98 -19.42
CA ALA A 242 17.32 -29.43 -19.26
C ALA A 242 16.26 -30.01 -20.23
N ALA A 243 15.17 -29.29 -20.49
CA ALA A 243 14.13 -29.71 -21.43
C ALA A 243 14.58 -29.63 -22.91
N ALA A 244 15.54 -28.76 -23.25
CA ALA A 244 16.05 -28.60 -24.62
C ALA A 244 16.98 -29.73 -25.08
N THR A 245 17.39 -30.66 -24.19
CA THR A 245 18.28 -31.78 -24.55
C THR A 245 17.53 -33.09 -24.83
N THR A 246 16.19 -33.10 -24.80
CA THR A 246 15.38 -34.32 -25.01
C THR A 246 14.27 -34.15 -26.05
N ALA A 247 14.52 -33.36 -27.11
CA ALA A 247 13.60 -33.24 -28.24
C ALA A 247 14.35 -33.27 -29.58
N ALA A 248 15.05 -34.38 -29.83
CA ALA A 248 15.63 -34.69 -31.13
C ALA A 248 15.40 -36.16 -31.49
N THR A 249 14.14 -36.57 -31.63
CA THR A 249 13.73 -37.69 -32.51
C THR A 249 12.21 -37.81 -32.48
N ASN A 250 11.57 -37.42 -33.58
CA ASN A 250 10.49 -38.15 -34.26
C ASN A 250 9.66 -37.17 -35.09
N ASN A 251 10.03 -37.07 -36.36
CA ASN A 251 9.20 -36.50 -37.40
C ASN A 251 8.67 -37.65 -38.26
N SER A 252 7.36 -37.92 -38.24
CA SER A 252 6.65 -38.54 -39.38
C SER A 252 5.13 -38.35 -39.27
N ASN A 253 4.58 -37.67 -40.27
CA ASN A 253 3.27 -37.84 -40.93
C ASN A 253 1.98 -37.91 -40.08
N ASN A 254 1.03 -36.98 -40.30
CA ASN A 254 0.08 -37.11 -41.41
C ASN A 254 -0.79 -35.84 -41.62
N ASN A 255 -1.11 -35.58 -42.88
CA ASN A 255 -2.05 -34.57 -43.39
C ASN A 255 -3.50 -34.82 -42.94
N LEU A 256 -4.30 -33.75 -42.77
CA LEU A 256 -5.48 -33.40 -43.59
C LEU A 256 -6.33 -32.26 -42.97
N VAL A 257 -6.36 -31.12 -43.68
CA VAL A 257 -7.53 -30.28 -44.09
C VAL A 257 -8.82 -30.44 -43.27
N ILE A 258 -9.46 -29.35 -42.77
CA ILE A 258 -10.78 -28.81 -43.23
C ILE A 258 -11.00 -27.33 -42.81
N GLU A 259 -11.24 -26.52 -43.85
CA GLU A 259 -12.06 -25.31 -44.07
C GLU A 259 -12.38 -24.26 -42.98
N SER A 260 -12.15 -23.03 -43.41
CA SER A 260 -12.79 -21.77 -43.04
C SER A 260 -14.32 -21.77 -43.26
N GLY A 261 -15.07 -21.29 -42.27
CA GLY A 261 -16.50 -20.99 -42.38
C GLY A 261 -16.88 -19.79 -41.52
N THR A 262 -17.39 -18.76 -42.18
CA THR A 262 -17.88 -17.47 -41.70
C THR A 262 -19.12 -17.52 -40.80
N SER A 263 -19.22 -16.50 -39.95
CA SER A 263 -20.40 -15.82 -39.37
C SER A 263 -21.79 -16.47 -39.42
N VAL A 264 -22.45 -16.48 -38.25
CA VAL A 264 -23.61 -15.62 -37.95
C VAL A 264 -23.44 -15.04 -36.55
#